data_AF-A0A4U9WQI3-F1
#
_entry.id   AF-A0A4U9WQI3-F1
#
_cell.length_a   1.000
_cell.length_b   1.000
_cell.length_c   1.000
_cell.angle_alpha   90.00
_cell.angle_beta   90.00
_cell.angle_gamma   90.00
#
_symmetry.space_group_name_H-M   'P 1'
#
loop_
_entity.id
_entity.type
_entity.pdbx_description
1 polymer ?
#
loop_
_entity_poly.entity_id
_entity_poly.type
_entity_poly.pdbx_seq_one_letter_code
_entity_poly.pdbx_strand_id
1 'polypeptide(L)'
;MKAKATPDEAVRLDKWLWAARFYKTRALARDMIDGGKVHYNGQRGKPSKAVEINAEIKLRQGNDERIVIVLAINSQRRGADEAQLMYQETEASIANREKVALARKMNALTMPHPDRRPDKKERRDLIKFKFWRAGIIPRLKERKLCPTMTNCTVTCSKTTRCAVSWLPSAKPISTS
;
A
#
# COMPACT_ATOMS: atom_id res chain seq x y z
N MET A 1 12.69 36.99 -12.41
CA MET A 1 11.34 37.44 -12.01
C MET A 1 10.40 36.25 -12.08
N LYS A 2 9.96 35.67 -10.95
CA LYS A 2 8.94 34.59 -10.96
C LYS A 2 7.56 35.24 -10.93
N ALA A 3 6.77 35.05 -11.98
CA ALA A 3 5.39 35.52 -12.04
C ALA A 3 4.59 34.89 -10.89
N LYS A 4 4.03 35.73 -10.01
CA LYS A 4 3.13 35.30 -8.93
C LYS A 4 1.75 35.12 -9.57
N ALA A 5 1.26 33.88 -9.62
CA ALA A 5 -0.10 33.59 -10.04
C ALA A 5 -1.11 34.33 -9.14
N THR A 6 -2.16 34.88 -9.73
CA THR A 6 -3.25 35.57 -9.02
C THR A 6 -3.93 34.61 -8.03
N PRO A 7 -4.41 35.09 -6.87
CA PRO A 7 -4.86 34.24 -5.77
C PRO A 7 -6.09 33.36 -6.08
N ASP A 8 -6.84 33.66 -7.14
CA ASP A 8 -8.01 32.88 -7.59
C ASP A 8 -7.64 31.64 -8.43
N GLU A 9 -6.40 31.57 -8.94
CA GLU A 9 -5.92 30.44 -9.76
C GLU A 9 -5.08 29.42 -8.97
N ALA A 10 -4.96 29.58 -7.65
CA ALA A 10 -4.17 28.70 -6.80
C ALA A 10 -4.85 27.31 -6.64
N VAL A 11 -4.64 26.44 -7.63
CA VAL A 11 -5.13 25.06 -7.60
C VAL A 11 -4.26 24.24 -6.64
N ARG A 12 -4.91 23.58 -5.68
CA ARG A 12 -4.26 22.65 -4.76
C ARG A 12 -3.71 21.42 -5.49
N LEU A 13 -2.58 20.91 -5.01
CA LEU A 13 -1.91 19.71 -5.55
C LEU A 13 -2.84 18.50 -5.67
N ASP A 14 -3.69 18.27 -4.66
CA ASP A 14 -4.66 17.18 -4.66
C ASP A 14 -5.71 17.31 -5.78
N LYS A 15 -6.18 18.53 -6.05
CA LYS A 15 -7.14 18.84 -7.12
C LYS A 15 -6.48 18.75 -8.49
N TRP A 16 -5.25 19.25 -8.62
CA TRP A 16 -4.49 19.20 -9.87
C TRP A 16 -4.16 17.77 -10.30
N LEU A 17 -3.68 16.92 -9.39
CA LEU A 17 -3.39 15.51 -9.69
C LEU A 17 -4.62 14.73 -10.18
N TRP A 18 -5.80 15.07 -9.65
CA TRP A 18 -7.07 14.51 -10.10
C TRP A 18 -7.50 15.06 -11.46
N ALA A 19 -7.32 16.36 -11.71
CA ALA A 19 -7.60 16.99 -13.01
C ALA A 19 -6.70 16.41 -14.12
N ALA A 20 -5.42 16.19 -13.82
CA ALA A 20 -4.43 15.57 -14.70
C ALA A 20 -4.59 14.05 -14.84
N ARG A 21 -5.64 13.48 -14.25
CA ARG A 21 -6.01 12.05 -14.37
C ARG A 21 -4.95 11.07 -13.86
N PHE A 22 -3.99 11.51 -13.04
CA PHE A 22 -3.04 10.59 -12.40
C PHE A 22 -3.73 9.64 -11.42
N TYR A 23 -4.79 10.13 -10.76
CA TYR A 23 -5.60 9.36 -9.82
C TYR A 23 -7.09 9.42 -10.18
N LYS A 24 -7.80 8.32 -9.89
CA LYS A 24 -9.24 8.21 -10.19
C LYS A 24 -10.06 9.21 -9.38
N THR A 25 -9.75 9.38 -8.10
CA THR A 25 -10.49 10.26 -7.17
C THR A 25 -9.53 11.21 -6.45
N ARG A 26 -10.07 12.33 -5.95
CA ARG A 26 -9.30 13.29 -5.15
C ARG A 26 -8.86 12.73 -3.79
N ALA A 27 -9.67 11.84 -3.19
CA ALA A 27 -9.30 11.17 -1.95
C ALA A 27 -8.05 10.30 -2.13
N LEU A 28 -8.00 9.51 -3.21
CA LEU A 28 -6.80 8.73 -3.56
C LEU A 28 -5.57 9.62 -3.78
N ALA A 29 -5.74 10.79 -4.40
CA ALA A 29 -4.63 11.73 -4.54
C ALA A 29 -4.10 12.21 -3.18
N ARG A 30 -4.98 12.50 -2.22
CA ARG A 30 -4.58 12.86 -0.85
C ARG A 30 -3.85 11.72 -0.15
N ASP A 31 -4.41 10.51 -0.19
CA ASP A 31 -3.79 9.34 0.43
C ASP A 31 -2.40 9.05 -0.13
N MET A 32 -2.18 9.31 -1.42
CA MET A 32 -0.87 9.13 -2.06
C MET A 32 0.13 10.23 -1.67
N ILE A 33 -0.33 11.47 -1.50
CA ILE A 33 0.50 12.58 -1.00
C ILE A 33 0.87 12.32 0.48
N ASP A 34 -0.11 11.99 1.32
CA ASP A 34 0.08 11.69 2.73
C ASP A 34 0.86 10.37 2.91
N GLY A 35 0.75 9.43 1.99
CA GLY A 35 1.60 8.25 1.92
C GLY A 35 3.05 8.53 1.52
N GLY A 36 3.42 9.78 1.21
CA GLY A 36 4.76 10.16 0.78
C GLY A 36 5.15 9.61 -0.59
N LYS A 37 4.19 9.21 -1.41
CA LYS A 37 4.41 8.66 -2.77
C LYS A 37 4.40 9.74 -3.85
N VAL A 38 4.11 10.98 -3.45
CA VAL A 38 4.16 12.17 -4.31
C VAL A 38 5.14 13.16 -3.69
N HIS A 39 6.15 13.52 -4.46
CA HIS A 39 7.10 14.56 -4.14
C HIS A 39 6.88 15.78 -5.03
N TYR A 40 7.05 16.94 -4.45
CA TYR A 40 6.95 18.25 -5.10
C TYR A 40 8.32 18.92 -4.99
N ASN A 41 8.99 19.17 -6.12
CA ASN A 41 10.37 19.65 -6.20
C ASN A 41 11.34 18.84 -5.30
N GLY A 42 11.21 17.51 -5.32
CA GLY A 42 12.04 16.60 -4.52
C GLY A 42 11.68 16.48 -3.03
N GLN A 43 10.72 17.25 -2.52
CA GLN A 43 10.28 17.19 -1.12
C GLN A 43 8.90 16.55 -0.97
N ARG A 44 8.56 16.03 0.22
CA ARG A 44 7.21 15.49 0.47
C ARG A 44 6.18 16.62 0.37
N GLY A 45 5.23 16.48 -0.56
CA GLY A 45 4.18 17.47 -0.77
C GLY A 45 3.15 17.46 0.35
N LYS A 46 2.47 18.59 0.56
CA LYS A 46 1.22 18.67 1.33
C LYS A 46 0.04 18.75 0.36
N PRO A 47 -1.12 18.13 0.65
CA PRO A 47 -2.28 18.16 -0.25
C PRO A 47 -2.87 19.56 -0.46
N SER A 48 -2.60 20.48 0.46
CA SER A 48 -3.03 21.88 0.37
C SER A 48 -2.02 22.79 -0.33
N LYS A 49 -0.86 22.28 -0.76
CA LYS A 49 0.15 23.07 -1.49
C LYS A 49 -0.45 23.52 -2.83
N ALA A 50 -0.35 24.82 -3.13
CA ALA A 50 -0.70 25.35 -4.44
C ALA A 50 0.33 24.89 -5.48
N VAL A 51 -0.15 24.49 -6.65
CA VAL A 51 0.69 24.08 -7.78
C VAL A 51 1.23 25.32 -8.50
N GLU A 52 2.47 25.23 -8.96
CA GLU A 52 3.17 26.27 -9.71
C GLU A 52 3.52 25.72 -11.09
N ILE A 53 3.52 26.59 -12.10
CA ILE A 53 3.96 26.23 -13.45
C ILE A 53 5.48 25.97 -13.41
N ASN A 54 5.95 25.01 -14.20
CA ASN A 54 7.32 24.48 -14.21
C ASN A 54 7.76 23.79 -12.92
N ALA A 55 6.84 23.48 -12.01
CA ALA A 55 7.17 22.64 -10.87
C ALA A 55 7.39 21.19 -11.30
N GLU A 56 8.34 20.53 -10.64
CA GLU A 56 8.61 19.11 -10.83
C GLU A 56 7.80 18.30 -9.83
N ILE A 57 7.01 17.36 -10.33
CA ILE A 57 6.20 16.45 -9.52
C ILE A 57 6.65 15.03 -9.82
N LYS A 58 7.18 14.38 -8.79
CA LYS A 58 7.54 12.97 -8.83
C LYS A 58 6.42 12.18 -8.17
N LEU A 59 5.80 11.28 -8.91
CA LEU A 59 4.64 10.52 -8.47
C LEU A 59 4.78 9.04 -8.82
N ARG A 60 4.17 8.20 -8.01
CA ARG A 60 4.12 6.75 -8.23
C ARG A 60 2.72 6.30 -8.65
N GLN A 61 2.64 5.59 -9.77
CA GLN A 61 1.44 4.93 -10.26
C GLN A 61 1.63 3.41 -10.19
N GLY A 62 1.11 2.80 -9.13
CA GLY A 62 1.32 1.37 -8.87
C GLY A 62 2.80 1.06 -8.63
N ASN A 63 3.43 0.40 -9.60
CA ASN A 63 4.85 0.06 -9.55
C ASN A 63 5.73 0.97 -10.41
N ASP A 64 5.13 1.88 -11.17
CA ASP A 64 5.87 2.75 -12.07
C ASP A 64 6.01 4.14 -11.45
N GLU A 65 7.20 4.68 -11.55
CA GLU A 65 7.54 6.02 -11.10
C GLU A 65 7.54 6.96 -12.30
N ARG A 66 6.99 8.17 -12.10
CA ARG A 66 6.94 9.21 -13.14
C ARG A 66 7.41 10.53 -12.57
N ILE A 67 8.21 11.25 -13.34
CA ILE A 67 8.62 12.62 -13.03
C ILE A 67 8.08 13.53 -14.12
N VAL A 68 7.16 14.41 -13.73
CA VAL A 68 6.43 15.30 -14.64
C VAL A 68 6.67 16.76 -14.28
N ILE A 69 6.74 17.60 -15.29
CA ILE A 69 6.82 19.05 -15.19
C ILE A 69 5.42 19.61 -15.48
N VAL A 70 4.95 20.52 -14.63
CA VAL A 70 3.65 21.18 -14.81
C VAL A 70 3.77 22.26 -15.89
N LEU A 71 3.00 22.15 -16.98
CA LEU A 71 2.94 23.18 -18.03
C LEU A 71 1.74 24.11 -17.85
N ALA A 72 0.60 23.55 -17.46
CA ALA A 72 -0.64 24.29 -17.28
C ALA A 72 -1.36 23.88 -15.98
N ILE A 73 -2.09 24.84 -15.43
CA ILE A 73 -2.88 24.64 -14.21
C ILE A 73 -4.35 24.74 -14.59
N ASN A 74 -5.08 23.63 -14.44
CA ASN A 74 -6.53 23.60 -14.59
C ASN A 74 -7.16 22.95 -13.34
N SER A 75 -8.36 23.40 -13.00
CA SER A 75 -9.12 22.90 -11.87
C SER A 75 -10.19 21.87 -12.27
N GLN A 76 -10.55 21.81 -13.56
CA GLN A 76 -11.55 20.91 -14.11
C GLN A 76 -10.89 19.64 -14.66
N ARG A 77 -11.55 18.50 -14.45
CA ARG A 77 -11.14 17.22 -15.06
C ARG A 77 -11.78 17.10 -16.44
N ARG A 78 -10.96 17.08 -17.48
CA ARG A 78 -11.41 17.02 -18.88
C ARG A 78 -11.01 15.71 -19.55
N GLY A 79 -11.09 15.69 -20.89
CA GLY A 79 -10.70 14.55 -21.73
C GLY A 79 -9.26 14.08 -21.50
N ALA A 80 -8.93 12.90 -22.01
CA ALA A 80 -7.57 12.37 -21.87
C ALA A 80 -6.52 13.27 -22.53
N ASP A 81 -6.82 13.75 -23.74
CA ASP A 81 -5.92 14.55 -24.56
C ASP A 81 -5.65 15.91 -23.91
N GLU A 82 -6.70 16.59 -23.44
CA GLU A 82 -6.58 17.86 -22.73
C GLU A 82 -5.81 17.72 -21.41
N ALA A 83 -5.94 16.59 -20.73
CA ALA A 83 -5.20 16.35 -19.49
C ALA A 83 -3.71 16.13 -19.73
N GLN A 84 -3.34 15.53 -20.86
CA GLN A 84 -1.94 15.35 -21.25
C GLN A 84 -1.25 16.69 -21.55
N LEU A 85 -1.96 17.66 -22.12
CA LEU A 85 -1.42 19.00 -22.39
C LEU A 85 -0.99 19.75 -21.12
N MET A 86 -1.50 19.37 -19.95
CA MET A 86 -1.18 20.06 -18.69
C MET A 86 0.21 19.72 -18.12
N TYR A 87 0.81 18.62 -18.56
CA TYR A 87 2.10 18.19 -18.02
C TYR A 87 3.00 17.62 -19.11
N GLN A 88 4.30 17.76 -18.92
CA GLN A 88 5.30 17.10 -19.74
C GLN A 88 6.07 16.10 -18.89
N GLU A 89 6.19 14.87 -19.35
CA GLU A 89 7.06 13.90 -18.70
C GLU A 89 8.53 14.14 -19.09
N THR A 90 9.44 14.02 -18.13
CA THR A 90 10.88 14.12 -18.38
C THR A 90 11.42 12.91 -19.13
N GLU A 91 12.37 13.11 -20.04
CA GLU A 91 13.00 12.03 -20.81
C GLU A 91 13.66 10.97 -19.91
N ALA A 92 14.27 11.41 -18.80
CA ALA A 92 14.85 10.53 -17.79
C ALA A 92 13.79 9.58 -17.17
N SER A 93 12.57 10.08 -16.93
CA SER A 93 11.47 9.28 -16.40
C SER A 93 10.98 8.23 -17.42
N ILE A 94 10.91 8.61 -18.70
CA ILE A 94 10.54 7.70 -19.79
C ILE A 94 11.57 6.58 -19.91
N ALA A 95 12.86 6.92 -19.96
CA ALA A 95 13.95 5.94 -20.04
C ALA A 95 13.96 4.98 -18.85
N ASN A 96 13.71 5.47 -17.63
CA ASN A 96 13.62 4.62 -16.44
C ASN A 96 12.43 3.65 -16.53
N ARG A 97 11.28 4.10 -17.02
CA ARG A 97 10.11 3.23 -17.21
C ARG A 97 10.40 2.13 -18.21
N GLU A 98 11.02 2.46 -19.34
CA GLU A 98 11.39 1.49 -20.36
C GLU A 98 12.36 0.45 -19.82
N LYS A 99 13.41 0.88 -19.10
CA LYS A 99 14.35 -0.02 -18.42
C LYS A 99 13.65 -0.96 -17.44
N VAL A 100 12.76 -0.44 -16.60
CA VAL A 100 12.00 -1.24 -15.64
C VAL A 100 11.04 -2.21 -16.35
N ALA A 101 10.38 -1.78 -17.43
CA ALA A 101 9.50 -2.63 -18.22
C ALA A 101 10.28 -3.76 -18.91
N LEU A 102 11.45 -3.47 -19.47
CA LEU A 102 12.36 -4.46 -20.05
C LEU A 102 12.83 -5.45 -18.98
N ALA A 103 13.27 -4.98 -17.82
CA ALA A 103 13.68 -5.85 -16.72
C ALA A 103 12.53 -6.77 -16.26
N ARG A 104 11.29 -6.26 -16.17
CA ARG A 104 10.11 -7.09 -15.85
C ARG A 104 9.85 -8.16 -16.90
N LYS A 105 9.95 -7.81 -18.19
CA LYS A 105 9.81 -8.76 -19.30
C LYS A 105 10.90 -9.85 -19.26
N MET A 106 12.15 -9.45 -19.05
CA MET A 106 13.27 -10.39 -18.92
C MET A 106 13.10 -11.33 -17.72
N ASN A 107 12.73 -10.80 -16.55
CA ASN A 107 12.48 -11.62 -15.36
C ASN A 107 11.34 -12.61 -15.54
N ALA A 108 10.27 -12.22 -16.26
CA ALA A 108 9.16 -13.13 -16.57
C ALA A 108 9.60 -14.30 -17.48
N LEU A 109 10.59 -14.08 -18.35
CA LEU A 109 11.17 -15.13 -19.19
C LEU A 109 12.11 -16.05 -18.40
N THR A 110 12.94 -15.49 -17.51
CA THR A 110 13.94 -16.26 -16.76
C THR A 110 13.33 -17.04 -15.58
N MET A 111 12.30 -16.50 -14.94
CA MET A 111 11.58 -17.15 -13.83
C MET A 111 10.07 -17.10 -14.10
N PRO A 112 9.55 -17.99 -14.96
CA PRO A 112 8.12 -18.04 -15.24
C PRO A 112 7.32 -18.36 -13.98
N HIS A 113 6.24 -17.62 -13.75
CA HIS A 113 5.27 -17.98 -12.72
C HIS A 113 4.59 -19.29 -13.15
N PRO A 114 4.41 -20.27 -12.24
CA PRO A 114 3.72 -21.51 -12.59
C PRO A 114 2.31 -21.20 -13.10
N ASP A 115 1.95 -21.81 -14.24
CA ASP A 115 0.72 -21.55 -15.00
C ASP A 115 -0.55 -21.89 -14.22
N ARG A 116 -0.42 -22.80 -13.24
CA ARG A 116 -1.50 -23.19 -12.33
C ARG A 116 -1.12 -23.01 -10.87
N ARG A 117 -2.13 -22.70 -10.06
CA ARG A 117 -2.02 -22.77 -8.60
C ARG A 117 -1.68 -24.21 -8.21
N PRO A 118 -0.62 -24.44 -7.41
CA PRO A 118 -0.22 -25.78 -7.01
C PRO A 118 -1.37 -26.56 -6.35
N ASP A 119 -1.47 -27.83 -6.72
CA ASP A 119 -2.50 -28.73 -6.21
C ASP A 119 -2.34 -28.96 -4.70
N LYS A 120 -3.37 -29.48 -4.06
CA LYS A 120 -3.37 -29.69 -2.59
C LYS A 120 -2.20 -30.57 -2.11
N LYS A 121 -1.68 -31.47 -2.95
CA LYS A 121 -0.51 -32.31 -2.65
C LYS A 121 0.78 -31.49 -2.80
N GLU A 122 1.00 -30.88 -3.96
CA GLU A 122 2.15 -30.02 -4.25
C GLU A 122 2.28 -28.89 -3.22
N ARG A 123 1.18 -28.23 -2.86
CA ARG A 123 1.16 -27.21 -1.79
C ARG A 123 1.67 -27.75 -0.45
N ARG A 124 1.30 -28.99 -0.07
CA ARG A 124 1.78 -29.61 1.18
C ARG A 124 3.26 -29.93 1.10
N ASP A 125 3.76 -30.37 -0.05
CA ASP A 125 5.16 -30.69 -0.26
C ASP A 125 6.04 -29.44 -0.31
N LEU A 126 5.58 -28.35 -0.94
CA LEU A 126 6.22 -27.03 -0.87
C LEU A 126 6.27 -26.48 0.56
N ILE A 127 5.19 -26.65 1.33
CA ILE A 127 5.15 -26.23 2.75
C ILE A 127 6.16 -27.05 3.57
N LYS A 128 6.19 -28.38 3.40
CA LYS A 128 7.18 -29.26 4.06
C LYS A 128 8.60 -28.88 3.68
N PHE A 129 8.86 -28.63 2.40
CA PHE A 129 10.18 -28.21 1.91
C PHE A 129 10.61 -26.87 2.50
N LYS A 130 9.69 -25.90 2.62
CA LYS A 130 9.95 -24.61 3.29
C LYS A 130 10.26 -24.77 4.78
N PHE A 131 9.55 -25.65 5.48
CA PHE A 131 9.80 -25.95 6.90
C PHE A 131 11.13 -26.70 7.11
N TRP A 132 11.45 -27.67 6.24
CA TRP A 132 12.74 -28.36 6.25
C TRP A 132 13.92 -27.41 6.02
N ARG A 133 13.82 -26.53 5.00
CA ARG A 133 14.84 -25.52 4.70
C ARG A 133 15.02 -24.48 5.81
N ALA A 134 13.97 -24.23 6.58
CA ALA A 134 14.00 -23.31 7.72
C ALA A 134 14.46 -23.97 9.03
N GLY A 135 14.78 -25.27 9.02
CA GLY A 135 15.15 -26.02 10.23
C GLY A 135 14.00 -26.17 11.24
N ILE A 136 12.77 -25.85 10.84
CA ILE A 136 11.58 -25.94 11.69
C ILE A 136 11.05 -27.35 11.55
N ILE A 137 11.38 -28.22 12.51
CA ILE A 137 10.77 -29.54 12.62
C ILE A 137 9.28 -29.30 12.92
N PRO A 138 8.34 -29.63 12.01
CA PRO A 138 6.94 -29.54 12.36
C PRO A 138 6.72 -30.53 13.49
N ARG A 139 6.33 -30.02 14.67
CA ARG A 139 5.92 -30.84 15.82
C ARG A 139 4.84 -31.77 15.30
N LEU A 140 5.23 -33.01 15.00
CA LEU A 140 4.32 -34.08 14.63
C LEU A 140 3.32 -34.12 15.78
N LYS A 141 2.09 -33.68 15.52
CA LYS A 141 0.99 -33.94 16.41
C LYS A 141 0.87 -35.45 16.38
N GLU A 142 1.52 -36.11 17.32
CA GLU A 142 1.33 -37.50 17.64
C GLU A 142 -0.17 -37.72 17.63
N ARG A 143 -0.65 -38.38 16.58
CA ARG A 143 -1.90 -39.10 16.67
C ARG A 143 -1.62 -40.15 17.73
N LYS A 144 -1.94 -39.82 18.98
CA LYS A 144 -2.16 -40.82 19.99
C LYS A 144 -3.25 -41.72 19.42
N LEU A 145 -2.83 -42.86 18.86
CA LEU A 145 -3.62 -44.06 18.99
C LEU A 145 -3.90 -44.14 20.49
N CYS A 146 -5.16 -43.99 20.91
CA CYS A 146 -5.56 -44.42 22.23
C CYS A 146 -5.36 -45.94 22.25
N PRO A 147 -4.40 -46.49 23.03
CA PRO A 147 -4.51 -47.87 23.41
C PRO A 147 -5.67 -47.91 24.41
N THR A 148 -6.70 -48.65 24.05
CA THR A 148 -7.78 -49.04 24.94
C THR A 148 -7.19 -49.58 26.25
N MET A 149 -7.31 -48.81 27.35
CA MET A 149 -7.29 -49.35 28.72
C MET A 149 -8.14 -48.46 29.64
N THR A 150 -9.35 -48.95 29.85
CA THR A 150 -9.98 -49.21 31.16
C THR A 150 -9.83 -48.18 32.29
N ASN A 151 -10.99 -47.61 32.67
CA ASN A 151 -11.35 -46.98 33.95
C ASN A 151 -10.53 -45.81 34.49
N CYS A 152 -11.00 -44.60 34.20
CA CYS A 152 -11.01 -43.50 35.17
C CYS A 152 -12.36 -42.77 35.07
N THR A 153 -13.25 -43.08 36.01
CA THR A 153 -14.48 -42.31 36.24
C THR A 153 -14.11 -40.96 36.84
N VAL A 154 -14.00 -39.93 36.01
CA VAL A 154 -14.08 -38.54 36.45
C VAL A 154 -15.30 -37.92 35.81
N THR A 155 -16.34 -37.76 36.63
CA THR A 155 -17.60 -37.10 36.28
C THR A 155 -17.34 -35.66 35.88
N CYS A 156 -17.73 -35.34 34.65
CA CYS A 156 -17.75 -34.00 34.08
C CYS A 156 -18.88 -33.17 34.70
N SER A 157 -18.56 -32.11 35.44
CA SER A 157 -19.51 -31.02 35.73
C SER A 157 -19.22 -29.84 34.80
N LYS A 158 -20.15 -29.61 33.87
CA LYS A 158 -20.24 -28.45 32.99
C LYS A 158 -20.27 -27.14 33.79
N THR A 159 -19.88 -26.04 33.13
CA THR A 159 -20.16 -24.62 33.49
C THR A 159 -19.21 -24.09 34.57
N THR A 160 -18.33 -23.11 34.28
CA THR A 160 -18.71 -21.69 34.34
C THR A 160 -17.70 -20.81 33.60
N ARG A 161 -18.25 -19.82 32.91
CA ARG A 161 -17.64 -18.78 32.09
C ARG A 161 -16.95 -17.75 33.00
N CYS A 162 -15.63 -17.56 32.91
CA CYS A 162 -14.96 -16.47 33.62
C CYS A 162 -15.11 -15.16 32.84
N ALA A 163 -15.99 -14.27 33.32
CA ALA A 163 -16.01 -12.88 32.94
C ALA A 163 -14.98 -12.10 33.76
N VAL A 164 -14.15 -11.29 33.10
CA VAL A 164 -13.17 -10.41 33.74
C VAL A 164 -13.78 -9.03 33.82
N SER A 165 -14.27 -8.63 35.00
CA SER A 165 -14.69 -7.26 35.29
C SER A 165 -13.61 -6.55 36.11
N TRP A 166 -12.95 -5.57 35.50
CA TRP A 166 -12.05 -4.62 36.18
C TRP A 166 -12.89 -3.53 36.86
N LEU A 167 -12.75 -3.37 38.17
CA LEU A 167 -13.29 -2.21 38.91
C LEU A 167 -12.41 -0.96 38.66
N PRO A 168 -12.99 0.22 38.41
CA PRO A 168 -12.24 1.46 38.37
C PRO A 168 -12.02 2.06 39.78
N SER A 169 -10.79 2.57 39.92
CA SER A 169 -10.16 3.32 41.01
C SER A 169 -11.01 4.44 41.63
N ALA A 170 -11.10 4.47 42.97
CA ALA A 170 -11.65 5.56 43.75
C ALA A 170 -10.60 6.65 44.02
N LYS A 171 -10.94 7.91 43.73
CA LYS A 171 -10.15 9.12 44.04
C LYS A 171 -10.37 9.58 45.49
N PRO A 172 -9.39 10.24 46.12
CA PRO A 172 -9.50 10.75 47.49
C PRO A 172 -10.27 12.07 47.57
N ILE A 173 -11.01 12.27 48.67
CA ILE A 173 -11.76 13.47 49.03
C ILE A 173 -10.91 14.32 50.00
N SER A 174 -10.85 15.62 49.72
CA SER A 174 -10.26 16.68 50.55
C SER A 174 -11.27 17.25 51.55
N THR A 175 -10.84 17.53 52.79
CA THR A 175 -11.22 18.62 53.74
C THR A 175 -10.84 18.16 55.16
N SER A 176 -10.31 18.94 56.10
CA SER A 176 -10.14 20.40 56.28
C SER A 176 -8.86 20.66 57.08
#